data_AF-A0A1J8PW40-F1
#
_entry.id   AF-A0A1J8PW40-F1
#
_cell.length_a   1.000
_cell.length_b   1.000
_cell.length_c   1.000
_cell.angle_alpha   90.00
_cell.angle_beta   90.00
_cell.angle_gamma   90.00
#
_symmetry.space_group_name_H-M   'P 1'
#
loop_
_entity.id
_entity.type
_entity.pdbx_description
1 polymer ?
#
loop_
_entity_poly.entity_id
_entity_poly.type
_entity_poly.pdbx_seq_one_letter_code
_entity_poly.pdbx_strand_id
1 'polypeptide(L)'
;MAGLLVIEVDFSLLAIRPGAMRPSLSGAASAGLTLHAFLSGIPASASTRVVFTGHSLGGALSPTIALALVKSRTMQGEVLVYPTAGPSPGNGSFAKLFAQTFPSPPNTGSDVEYAVWNRNIINSLDIVPQSWCTRPKQSPVQNMDNIPPIYGPVIQFIAIAIFFLKFTANLSRTVYIPLPSRIVSGGKPTSAHGHVLEFLREAGENHTTFYSKMFGVGFPEFMLKMGDELKEKTEEEKFLGYPVIEDIEWGNEYRVEVEVAVTAVRACGILDDDDDDGDDDQ
;
A
#
# COMPACT_ATOMS: atom_id res chain seq x y z
N MET A 1 9.32 21.23 26.32
CA MET A 1 9.97 20.43 25.24
C MET A 1 8.87 19.83 24.39
N ALA A 2 8.88 20.05 23.08
CA ALA A 2 7.93 19.40 22.17
C ALA A 2 8.38 17.95 21.93
N GLY A 3 7.49 16.99 22.12
CA GLY A 3 7.76 15.58 21.90
C GLY A 3 7.24 15.15 20.53
N LEU A 4 8.10 14.54 19.72
CA LEU A 4 7.73 13.89 18.46
C LEU A 4 7.70 12.37 18.69
N LEU A 5 6.54 11.76 18.45
CA LEU A 5 6.40 10.31 18.41
C LEU A 5 6.14 9.87 16.98
N VAL A 6 6.95 8.94 16.47
CA VAL A 6 6.75 8.30 15.16
C VAL A 6 6.27 6.87 15.40
N ILE A 7 5.14 6.51 14.78
CA ILE A 7 4.57 5.16 14.82
C ILE A 7 4.73 4.57 13.44
N GLU A 8 5.60 3.57 13.33
CA GLU A 8 5.80 2.77 12.13
C GLU A 8 4.97 1.48 12.23
N VAL A 9 4.22 1.18 11.18
CA VAL A 9 3.49 -0.09 11.04
C VAL A 9 4.30 -1.01 10.13
N ASP A 10 5.13 -1.87 10.73
CA ASP A 10 5.91 -2.92 10.04
C ASP A 10 5.20 -4.28 10.16
N PHE A 11 5.08 -4.99 9.03
CA PHE A 11 4.41 -6.29 8.92
C PHE A 11 5.35 -7.50 9.06
N SER A 12 6.65 -7.28 9.26
CA SER A 12 7.63 -8.34 9.57
C SER A 12 7.27 -9.16 10.83
N LEU A 13 6.30 -8.70 11.63
CA LEU A 13 5.79 -9.33 12.85
C LEU A 13 4.42 -10.03 12.70
N LEU A 14 3.75 -9.98 11.54
CA LEU A 14 2.40 -10.51 11.37
C LEU A 14 2.26 -11.73 10.44
N ALA A 15 3.37 -12.38 10.05
CA ALA A 15 3.34 -13.73 9.50
C ALA A 15 3.13 -14.77 10.64
N ILE A 16 2.05 -14.63 11.41
CA ILE A 16 1.65 -15.65 12.39
C ILE A 16 0.83 -16.69 11.62
N ARG A 17 1.47 -17.82 11.28
CA ARG A 17 0.77 -19.03 10.85
C ARG A 17 -0.28 -19.40 11.90
N PRO A 18 -1.50 -19.85 11.53
CA PRO A 18 -2.45 -20.40 12.49
C PRO A 18 -1.80 -21.61 13.19
N GLY A 19 -1.46 -21.46 14.47
CA GLY A 19 -0.80 -22.49 15.28
C GLY A 19 0.63 -22.18 15.72
N ALA A 20 1.23 -21.08 15.28
CA ALA A 20 2.51 -20.62 15.83
C ALA A 20 2.30 -19.94 17.20
N MET A 21 3.04 -20.42 18.20
CA MET A 21 3.05 -19.93 19.57
C MET A 21 3.22 -18.39 19.59
N ARG A 22 2.37 -17.69 20.35
CA ARG A 22 2.46 -16.23 20.55
C ARG A 22 3.89 -15.88 20.95
N PRO A 23 4.64 -15.04 20.20
CA PRO A 23 5.95 -14.61 20.66
C PRO A 23 5.75 -13.91 22.00
N SER A 24 6.47 -14.34 23.04
CA SER A 24 6.43 -13.64 24.31
C SER A 24 7.00 -12.24 24.07
N LEU A 25 6.17 -11.22 24.31
CA LEU A 25 6.53 -9.80 24.26
C LEU A 25 7.52 -9.38 25.38
N SER A 26 8.15 -10.34 26.05
CA SER A 26 9.12 -10.15 27.13
C SER A 26 10.38 -9.47 26.59
N GLY A 27 10.33 -8.14 26.46
CA GLY A 27 11.36 -7.30 25.87
C GLY A 27 10.83 -6.03 25.19
N ALA A 28 9.55 -5.99 24.81
CA ALA A 28 8.94 -4.78 24.26
C ALA A 28 8.75 -3.72 25.36
N ALA A 29 9.05 -2.45 25.06
CA ALA A 29 8.98 -1.34 26.01
C ALA A 29 7.59 -1.13 26.65
N SER A 30 6.54 -1.72 26.08
CA SER A 30 5.16 -1.66 26.59
C SER A 30 4.42 -2.98 26.39
N ALA A 31 5.09 -4.10 26.70
CA ALA A 31 4.52 -5.43 26.64
C ALA A 31 3.18 -5.52 27.39
N GLY A 32 2.17 -6.15 26.76
CA GLY A 32 0.86 -6.36 27.36
C GLY A 32 -0.15 -5.22 27.16
N LEU A 33 0.25 -4.09 26.57
CA LEU A 33 -0.68 -3.04 26.15
C LEU A 33 -1.08 -3.21 24.68
N THR A 34 -2.35 -2.95 24.39
CA THR A 34 -2.80 -2.76 23.00
C THR A 34 -2.27 -1.42 22.48
N LEU A 35 -2.15 -1.27 21.16
CA LEU A 35 -1.78 0.02 20.55
C LEU A 35 -2.74 1.13 20.99
N HIS A 36 -4.05 0.86 21.04
CA HIS A 36 -5.05 1.79 21.53
C HIS A 36 -4.81 2.21 22.99
N ALA A 37 -4.53 1.25 23.89
CA ALA A 37 -4.28 1.53 25.30
C ALA A 37 -2.99 2.34 25.50
N PHE A 38 -1.93 2.01 24.75
CA PHE A 38 -0.67 2.75 24.76
C PHE A 38 -0.88 4.20 24.30
N LEU A 39 -1.53 4.39 23.16
CA LEU A 39 -1.74 5.71 22.57
C LEU A 39 -2.70 6.58 23.38
N SER A 40 -3.72 5.98 24.02
CA SER A 40 -4.61 6.67 24.96
C SER A 40 -3.87 7.20 26.19
N GLY A 41 -2.74 6.59 26.54
CA GLY A 41 -1.91 7.01 27.67
C GLY A 41 -0.96 8.17 27.37
N ILE A 42 -0.83 8.58 26.10
CA ILE A 42 0.03 9.70 25.72
C ILE A 42 -0.60 11.00 26.24
N PRO A 43 0.14 11.82 27.02
CA PRO A 43 -0.41 13.07 27.55
C PRO A 43 -0.86 14.00 26.42
N ALA A 44 -2.12 14.40 26.52
CA ALA A 44 -2.70 15.42 25.67
C ALA A 44 -1.99 16.75 25.92
N SER A 45 -1.12 17.16 25.00
CA SER A 45 -0.51 18.47 25.01
C SER A 45 -0.55 19.06 23.61
N ALA A 46 -0.78 20.38 23.53
CA ALA A 46 -0.65 21.13 22.28
C ALA A 46 0.77 21.03 21.68
N SER A 47 1.76 20.59 22.46
CA SER A 47 3.13 20.36 22.02
C SER A 47 3.44 18.90 21.63
N THR A 48 2.47 18.00 21.74
CA THR A 48 2.64 16.58 21.37
C THR A 48 2.24 16.40 19.91
N ARG A 49 3.18 15.90 19.10
CA ARG A 49 2.94 15.54 17.71
C ARG A 49 3.15 14.04 17.54
N VAL A 50 2.16 13.37 16.94
CA VAL A 50 2.23 11.95 16.60
C VAL A 50 2.13 11.77 15.10
N VAL A 51 3.12 11.11 14.53
CA VAL A 51 3.20 10.83 13.09
C VAL A 51 2.98 9.35 12.87
N PHE A 52 1.95 8.98 12.12
CA PHE A 52 1.73 7.61 11.67
C PHE A 52 2.36 7.44 10.29
N THR A 53 3.22 6.44 10.15
CA THR A 53 3.93 6.14 8.91
C THR A 53 3.95 4.65 8.65
N GLY A 54 4.22 4.30 7.40
CA GLY A 54 4.38 2.93 6.95
C GLY A 54 4.60 2.88 5.45
N HIS A 55 5.17 1.76 5.01
CA HIS A 55 5.46 1.47 3.61
C HIS A 55 4.60 0.29 3.13
N SER A 56 4.27 0.25 1.84
CA SER A 56 3.48 -0.85 1.23
C SER A 56 2.12 -1.02 1.93
N LEU A 57 1.81 -2.21 2.43
CA LEU A 57 0.64 -2.45 3.29
C LEU A 57 0.59 -1.50 4.50
N GLY A 58 1.74 -1.21 5.13
CA GLY A 58 1.85 -0.22 6.19
C GLY A 58 1.47 1.20 5.73
N GLY A 59 1.67 1.52 4.44
CA GLY A 59 1.24 2.77 3.81
C GLY A 59 -0.28 2.87 3.67
N ALA A 60 -1.00 1.75 3.57
CA ALA A 60 -2.47 1.72 3.64
C ALA A 60 -2.99 1.70 5.09
N LEU A 61 -2.33 0.96 5.97
CA LEU A 61 -2.78 0.76 7.35
C LEU A 61 -2.52 1.97 8.26
N SER A 62 -1.34 2.57 8.20
CA SER A 62 -0.97 3.71 9.04
C SER A 62 -1.95 4.90 8.94
N PRO A 63 -2.38 5.38 7.75
CA PRO A 63 -3.38 6.44 7.67
C PRO A 63 -4.77 5.98 8.12
N THR A 64 -5.09 4.69 7.96
CA THR A 64 -6.37 4.12 8.40
C THR A 64 -6.48 4.08 9.92
N ILE A 65 -5.42 3.65 10.61
CA ILE A 65 -5.34 3.64 12.08
C ILE A 65 -5.38 5.07 12.61
N ALA A 66 -4.60 5.98 12.02
CA ALA A 66 -4.62 7.39 12.40
C ALA A 66 -6.03 7.98 12.28
N LEU A 67 -6.72 7.72 11.17
CA LEU A 67 -8.08 8.19 10.95
C LEU A 67 -9.04 7.64 12.00
N ALA A 68 -8.98 6.34 12.28
CA ALA A 68 -9.84 5.70 13.28
C ALA A 68 -9.65 6.33 14.67
N LEU A 69 -8.39 6.53 15.09
CA LEU A 69 -8.05 7.09 16.40
C LEU A 69 -8.41 8.57 16.56
N VAL A 70 -8.28 9.36 15.48
CA VAL A 70 -8.72 10.76 15.47
C VAL A 70 -10.25 10.83 15.52
N LYS A 71 -10.95 10.00 14.75
CA LYS A 71 -12.44 9.98 14.75
C LYS A 71 -13.03 9.46 16.05
N SER A 72 -12.37 8.53 16.73
CA SER A 72 -12.76 8.06 18.07
C SER A 72 -12.36 9.01 19.19
N ARG A 73 -11.67 10.13 18.88
CA ARG A 73 -11.12 11.09 19.86
C ARG A 73 -10.17 10.46 20.87
N THR A 74 -9.54 9.35 20.50
CA THR A 74 -8.56 8.65 21.34
C THR A 74 -7.25 9.41 21.37
N MET A 75 -6.88 10.07 20.28
CA MET A 75 -5.70 10.92 20.20
C MET A 75 -6.05 12.38 20.46
N GLN A 76 -5.21 13.05 21.24
CA GLN A 76 -5.25 14.49 21.49
C GLN A 76 -3.90 15.11 21.10
N GLY A 77 -3.92 16.32 20.53
CA GLY A 77 -2.72 16.95 19.96
C GLY A 77 -2.70 16.87 18.43
N GLU A 78 -1.53 17.14 17.83
CA GLU A 78 -1.37 17.14 16.39
C GLU A 78 -1.08 15.72 15.89
N VAL A 79 -1.94 15.20 15.02
CA VAL A 79 -1.75 13.91 14.35
C VAL A 79 -1.47 14.15 12.87
N LEU A 80 -0.34 13.64 12.41
CA LEU A 80 0.05 13.66 11.00
C LEU A 80 0.17 12.22 10.49
N VAL A 81 0.04 12.07 9.18
CA VAL A 81 0.32 10.81 8.51
C VAL A 81 1.35 11.02 7.41
N TYR A 82 2.20 10.01 7.21
CA TYR A 82 3.23 9.99 6.18
C TYR A 82 3.31 8.60 5.52
N PRO A 83 2.23 8.13 4.88
CA PRO A 83 2.26 6.85 4.18
C PRO A 83 3.13 6.91 2.92
N THR A 84 3.77 5.79 2.62
CA THR A 84 4.57 5.60 1.41
C THR A 84 4.15 4.31 0.70
N ALA A 85 4.13 4.32 -0.63
CA ALA A 85 3.85 3.15 -1.45
C ALA A 85 2.54 2.41 -1.09
N GLY A 86 1.57 3.10 -0.49
CA GLY A 86 0.36 2.45 0.02
C GLY A 86 -0.65 2.15 -1.09
N PRO A 87 -1.26 0.95 -1.13
CA PRO A 87 -2.44 0.71 -1.96
C PRO A 87 -3.65 1.46 -1.39
N SER A 88 -4.74 1.51 -2.16
CA SER A 88 -6.01 2.14 -1.77
C SER A 88 -6.65 1.40 -0.58
N PRO A 89 -6.79 2.02 0.60
CA PRO A 89 -7.29 1.34 1.80
C PRO A 89 -8.82 1.23 1.87
N GLY A 90 -9.55 1.94 1.02
CA GLY A 90 -11.01 2.00 1.08
C GLY A 90 -11.64 2.71 -0.10
N ASN A 91 -12.92 3.06 0.04
CA ASN A 91 -13.72 3.68 -1.02
C ASN A 91 -13.61 5.21 -1.07
N GLY A 92 -14.33 5.83 -2.00
CA GLY A 92 -14.36 7.30 -2.15
C GLY A 92 -14.80 8.05 -0.90
N SER A 93 -15.76 7.53 -0.13
CA SER A 93 -16.19 8.12 1.14
C SER A 93 -15.06 8.11 2.17
N PHE A 94 -14.31 7.00 2.24
CA PHE A 94 -13.12 6.90 3.09
C PHE A 94 -12.04 7.89 2.66
N ALA A 95 -11.70 7.94 1.38
CA ALA A 95 -10.69 8.85 0.84
C ALA A 95 -11.04 10.33 1.09
N LYS A 96 -12.33 10.69 0.93
CA LYS A 96 -12.85 12.02 1.24
C LYS A 96 -12.76 12.34 2.73
N LEU A 97 -13.17 11.41 3.59
CA LEU A 97 -13.10 11.58 5.05
C LEU A 97 -11.65 11.74 5.52
N PHE A 98 -10.72 10.98 4.94
CA PHE A 98 -9.30 11.12 5.16
C PHE A 98 -8.83 12.52 4.78
N ALA A 99 -9.09 12.98 3.56
CA ALA A 99 -8.65 14.29 3.07
C ALA A 99 -9.19 15.46 3.92
N GLN A 100 -10.42 15.33 4.44
CA GLN A 100 -11.02 16.31 5.34
C GLN A 100 -10.38 16.31 6.73
N THR A 101 -9.95 15.15 7.21
CA THR A 101 -9.39 15.00 8.56
C THR A 101 -7.91 15.38 8.60
N PHE A 102 -7.19 15.07 7.52
CA PHE A 102 -5.77 15.30 7.36
C PHE A 102 -5.54 16.19 6.12
N PRO A 103 -5.88 17.48 6.18
CA PRO A 103 -5.55 18.39 5.10
C PRO A 103 -4.03 18.46 4.95
N SER A 104 -3.55 18.43 3.71
CA SER A 104 -2.12 18.62 3.44
C SER A 104 -1.77 20.09 3.66
N PRO A 105 -0.84 20.42 4.58
CA PRO A 105 -0.45 21.80 4.82
C PRO A 105 0.20 22.39 3.55
N PRO A 106 0.13 23.71 3.35
CA PRO A 106 0.86 24.36 2.26
C PRO A 106 2.35 23.97 2.35
N ASN A 107 2.97 23.66 1.21
CA ASN A 107 4.41 23.40 1.20
C ASN A 107 5.15 24.71 1.54
N THR A 108 5.66 24.82 2.77
CA THR A 108 6.17 26.10 3.34
C THR A 108 7.68 26.25 3.28
N GLY A 109 8.41 25.46 2.48
CA GLY A 109 9.84 25.76 2.23
C GLY A 109 10.76 24.59 1.94
N SER A 110 10.26 23.46 1.46
CA SER A 110 11.12 22.39 0.94
C SER A 110 10.90 22.25 -0.56
N ASP A 111 11.96 22.46 -1.35
CA ASP A 111 12.00 22.13 -2.78
C ASP A 111 11.99 20.60 -3.01
N VAL A 112 12.04 19.82 -1.93
CA VAL A 112 12.14 18.36 -1.99
C VAL A 112 10.75 17.73 -2.11
N GLU A 113 10.53 17.02 -3.22
CA GLU A 113 9.19 16.57 -3.66
C GLU A 113 8.44 15.67 -2.67
N TYR A 114 9.15 14.96 -1.80
CA TYR A 114 8.58 14.04 -0.83
C TYR A 114 8.20 14.69 0.51
N ALA A 115 8.66 15.91 0.79
CA ALA A 115 8.50 16.58 2.08
C ALA A 115 7.09 17.17 2.29
N VAL A 116 6.06 16.33 2.12
CA VAL A 116 4.65 16.71 2.24
C VAL A 116 3.93 15.82 3.24
N TRP A 117 3.23 16.42 4.19
CA TRP A 117 2.41 15.70 5.16
C TRP A 117 1.05 15.36 4.59
N ASN A 118 0.43 14.31 5.15
CA ASN A 118 -0.94 13.92 4.90
C ASN A 118 -1.23 13.56 3.43
N ARG A 119 -0.21 13.00 2.77
CA ARG A 119 -0.26 12.47 1.42
C ARG A 119 0.38 11.10 1.39
N ASN A 120 -0.13 10.22 0.54
CA ASN A 120 0.58 8.99 0.21
C ASN A 120 1.67 9.30 -0.81
N ILE A 121 2.94 9.19 -0.41
CA ILE A 121 4.07 9.42 -1.29
C ILE A 121 4.25 8.19 -2.16
N ILE A 122 4.14 8.36 -3.48
CA ILE A 122 4.17 7.24 -4.41
C ILE A 122 5.12 7.49 -5.58
N ASN A 123 5.76 6.42 -6.03
CA ASN A 123 6.48 6.37 -7.29
C ASN A 123 5.48 6.11 -8.43
N SER A 124 5.54 6.89 -9.52
CA SER A 124 4.69 6.70 -10.70
C SER A 124 4.85 5.33 -11.37
N LEU A 125 6.00 4.68 -11.17
CA LEU A 125 6.31 3.35 -11.68
C LEU A 125 6.05 2.23 -10.67
N ASP A 126 5.62 2.52 -9.45
CA ASP A 126 5.29 1.48 -8.47
C ASP A 126 3.89 0.94 -8.70
N ILE A 127 3.77 -0.39 -8.81
CA ILE A 127 2.51 -1.08 -9.07
C ILE A 127 1.60 -1.14 -7.83
N VAL A 128 2.15 -1.06 -6.62
CA VAL A 128 1.36 -1.26 -5.38
C VAL A 128 0.35 -0.13 -5.18
N PRO A 129 0.70 1.16 -5.35
CA PRO A 129 -0.28 2.26 -5.27
C PRO A 129 -1.34 2.29 -6.37
N GLN A 130 -1.20 1.49 -7.43
CA GLN A 130 -2.19 1.35 -8.48
C GLN A 130 -3.39 0.50 -8.01
N SER A 131 -3.17 -0.39 -7.05
CA SER A 131 -4.21 -1.22 -6.44
C SER A 131 -4.99 -0.46 -5.36
N TRP A 132 -6.24 -0.80 -5.04
CA TRP A 132 -7.15 -1.75 -5.69
C TRP A 132 -8.16 -1.03 -6.61
N CYS A 133 -7.82 0.17 -7.09
CA CYS A 133 -8.77 0.99 -7.84
C CYS A 133 -9.01 0.39 -9.24
N THR A 134 -10.28 0.07 -9.54
CA THR A 134 -10.71 -0.50 -10.82
C THR A 134 -11.38 0.53 -11.74
N ARG A 135 -11.36 1.81 -11.36
CA ARG A 135 -12.10 2.90 -12.03
C ARG A 135 -11.14 3.93 -12.66
N PRO A 136 -10.64 3.70 -13.89
CA PRO A 136 -9.69 4.62 -14.54
C PRO A 136 -10.27 6.02 -14.76
N LYS A 137 -11.58 6.17 -15.01
CA LYS A 137 -12.23 7.49 -15.12
C LYS A 137 -12.15 8.30 -13.81
N GLN A 138 -12.20 7.64 -12.65
CA GLN A 138 -12.16 8.29 -11.34
C GLN A 138 -10.73 8.50 -10.84
N SER A 139 -9.80 7.61 -11.21
CA SER A 139 -8.40 7.68 -10.81
C SER A 139 -7.45 7.34 -11.98
N PRO A 140 -7.33 8.23 -12.98
CA PRO A 140 -6.63 7.92 -14.23
C PRO A 140 -5.15 7.60 -14.04
N VAL A 141 -4.52 8.21 -13.02
CA VAL A 141 -3.08 8.03 -12.75
C VAL A 141 -2.77 6.95 -11.70
N GLN A 142 -3.78 6.43 -11.01
CA GLN A 142 -3.63 5.45 -9.93
C GLN A 142 -4.76 4.42 -9.98
N ASN A 143 -4.64 3.44 -10.88
CA ASN A 143 -5.61 2.36 -11.04
C ASN A 143 -4.94 1.14 -11.65
N MET A 144 -5.58 -0.02 -11.48
CA MET A 144 -4.99 -1.30 -11.86
C MET A 144 -4.78 -1.46 -13.36
N ASP A 145 -5.48 -0.71 -14.22
CA ASP A 145 -5.27 -0.77 -15.68
C ASP A 145 -3.93 -0.17 -16.11
N ASN A 146 -3.31 0.62 -15.24
CA ASN A 146 -1.97 1.16 -15.47
C ASN A 146 -0.88 0.10 -15.29
N ILE A 147 -1.14 -1.01 -14.59
CA ILE A 147 -0.11 -1.99 -14.21
C ILE A 147 0.43 -2.77 -15.43
N PRO A 148 -0.38 -3.38 -16.31
CA PRO A 148 0.14 -4.20 -17.41
C PRO A 148 1.12 -3.47 -18.35
N PRO A 149 0.91 -2.19 -18.73
CA PRO A 149 1.84 -1.47 -19.59
C PRO A 149 2.92 -0.67 -18.82
N ILE A 150 2.95 -0.70 -17.48
CA ILE A 150 3.71 0.27 -16.68
C ILE A 150 5.22 0.30 -16.99
N TYR A 151 5.79 -0.85 -17.39
CA TYR A 151 7.21 -0.99 -17.71
C TYR A 151 7.49 -1.22 -19.20
N GLY A 152 6.50 -1.06 -20.09
CA GLY A 152 6.66 -1.23 -21.53
C GLY A 152 5.61 -2.16 -22.16
N PRO A 153 5.98 -2.98 -23.15
CA PRO A 153 5.03 -3.87 -23.82
C PRO A 153 4.30 -4.79 -22.84
N VAL A 154 3.00 -4.97 -23.06
CA VAL A 154 2.15 -5.78 -22.19
C VAL A 154 2.58 -7.24 -22.22
N ILE A 155 2.93 -7.77 -21.04
CA ILE A 155 3.10 -9.20 -20.83
C ILE A 155 1.70 -9.80 -20.63
N GLN A 156 1.26 -10.67 -21.54
CA GLN A 156 -0.10 -11.23 -21.54
C GLN A 156 -0.47 -11.88 -20.21
N PHE A 157 0.47 -12.57 -19.58
CA PHE A 157 0.28 -13.18 -18.27
C PHE A 157 -0.03 -12.14 -17.18
N ILE A 158 0.71 -11.01 -17.15
CA ILE A 158 0.45 -9.91 -16.21
C ILE A 158 -0.94 -9.32 -16.45
N ALA A 159 -1.32 -9.10 -17.71
CA ALA A 159 -2.66 -8.59 -18.03
C ALA A 159 -3.78 -9.53 -17.53
N ILE A 160 -3.57 -10.85 -17.65
CA ILE A 160 -4.49 -11.87 -17.12
C ILE A 160 -4.55 -11.82 -15.58
N ALA A 161 -3.40 -11.75 -14.90
CA ALA A 161 -3.35 -11.67 -13.44
C ALA A 161 -4.06 -10.40 -12.92
N ILE A 162 -3.81 -9.24 -13.55
CA ILE A 162 -4.48 -7.99 -13.18
C ILE A 162 -5.99 -8.06 -13.44
N PHE A 163 -6.43 -8.69 -14.52
CA PHE A 163 -7.85 -8.92 -14.78
C PHE A 163 -8.52 -9.65 -13.61
N PHE A 164 -7.88 -10.69 -13.06
CA PHE A 164 -8.40 -11.38 -11.88
C PHE A 164 -8.41 -10.54 -10.62
N LEU A 165 -7.34 -9.80 -10.37
CA LEU A 165 -7.29 -8.93 -9.20
C LEU A 165 -8.39 -7.86 -9.26
N LYS A 166 -8.67 -7.32 -10.45
CA LYS A 166 -9.83 -6.43 -10.68
C LYS A 166 -11.15 -7.16 -10.43
N PHE A 167 -11.30 -8.40 -10.90
CA PHE A 167 -12.50 -9.20 -10.66
C PHE A 167 -12.72 -9.43 -9.15
N THR A 168 -11.71 -9.86 -8.41
CA THR A 168 -11.75 -10.04 -6.95
C THR A 168 -12.06 -8.72 -6.23
N ALA A 169 -11.43 -7.62 -6.63
CA ALA A 169 -11.72 -6.30 -6.08
C ALA A 169 -13.19 -5.91 -6.31
N ASN A 170 -13.75 -6.17 -7.50
CA ASN A 170 -15.16 -5.92 -7.79
C ASN A 170 -16.11 -6.83 -7.00
N LEU A 171 -15.73 -8.09 -6.75
CA LEU A 171 -16.51 -9.02 -5.90
C LEU A 171 -16.64 -8.52 -4.45
N SER A 172 -15.70 -7.72 -3.95
CA SER A 172 -15.80 -7.07 -2.64
C SER A 172 -16.96 -6.06 -2.56
N ARG A 173 -17.56 -5.68 -3.70
CA ARG A 173 -18.56 -4.62 -3.85
C ARG A 173 -18.07 -3.24 -3.36
N THR A 174 -16.76 -3.09 -3.18
CA THR A 174 -16.12 -1.84 -2.78
C THR A 174 -15.46 -1.20 -3.98
N VAL A 175 -15.87 0.02 -4.31
CA VAL A 175 -15.16 0.84 -5.29
C VAL A 175 -14.01 1.53 -4.58
N TYR A 176 -12.82 0.94 -4.66
CA TYR A 176 -11.62 1.47 -4.02
C TYR A 176 -11.14 2.75 -4.72
N ILE A 177 -10.80 3.75 -3.92
CA ILE A 177 -10.28 5.04 -4.38
C ILE A 177 -8.99 5.34 -3.62
N PRO A 178 -7.89 5.71 -4.31
CA PRO A 178 -6.65 6.05 -3.65
C PRO A 178 -6.80 7.21 -2.69
N LEU A 179 -5.99 7.22 -1.64
CA LEU A 179 -5.82 8.42 -0.82
C LEU A 179 -5.19 9.54 -1.64
N PRO A 180 -5.38 10.82 -1.24
CA PRO A 180 -4.67 11.93 -1.86
C PRO A 180 -3.15 11.67 -1.86
N SER A 181 -2.58 11.53 -3.04
CA SER A 181 -1.17 11.17 -3.22
C SER A 181 -0.29 12.35 -3.58
N ARG A 182 1.01 12.20 -3.30
CA ARG A 182 2.09 12.95 -3.93
C ARG A 182 2.83 11.99 -4.84
N ILE A 183 2.70 12.19 -6.15
CA ILE A 183 3.34 11.36 -7.16
C ILE A 183 4.73 11.94 -7.45
N VAL A 184 5.74 11.10 -7.29
CA VAL A 184 7.13 11.36 -7.66
C VAL A 184 7.42 10.54 -8.92
N SER A 185 8.09 11.15 -9.91
CA SER A 185 8.41 10.43 -11.14
C SER A 185 9.40 9.31 -10.83
N GLY A 186 8.99 8.07 -11.10
CA GLY A 186 9.92 6.98 -11.36
C GLY A 186 10.78 7.36 -12.56
N GLY A 187 11.99 6.81 -12.65
CA GLY A 187 12.84 7.02 -13.82
C GLY A 187 12.21 6.46 -15.11
N LYS A 188 13.04 6.18 -16.12
CA LYS A 188 12.58 5.34 -17.23
C LYS A 188 12.70 3.86 -16.82
N PRO A 189 11.74 2.99 -17.19
CA PRO A 189 11.90 1.55 -17.02
C PRO A 189 13.25 1.11 -17.58
N THR A 190 13.98 0.27 -16.84
CA THR A 190 15.37 -0.04 -17.18
C THR A 190 15.52 -0.98 -18.38
N SER A 191 14.47 -1.72 -18.75
CA SER A 191 14.40 -2.48 -20.01
C SER A 191 12.96 -2.80 -20.43
N ALA A 192 12.74 -3.11 -21.71
CA ALA A 192 11.48 -3.68 -22.17
C ALA A 192 11.41 -5.13 -21.70
N HIS A 193 10.61 -5.41 -20.67
CA HIS A 193 10.53 -6.74 -20.07
C HIS A 193 9.68 -7.66 -20.94
N GLY A 194 10.29 -8.75 -21.43
CA GLY A 194 9.58 -9.80 -22.16
C GLY A 194 9.03 -10.90 -21.25
N HIS A 195 9.49 -10.93 -20.00
CA HIS A 195 9.26 -12.03 -19.07
C HIS A 195 8.71 -11.54 -17.71
N VAL A 196 7.85 -12.36 -17.10
CA VAL A 196 7.18 -12.08 -15.82
C VAL A 196 8.19 -11.77 -14.71
N LEU A 197 9.27 -12.55 -14.61
CA LEU A 197 10.29 -12.35 -13.58
C LEU A 197 11.00 -10.99 -13.69
N GLU A 198 11.21 -10.49 -14.91
CA GLU A 198 11.84 -9.18 -15.13
C GLU A 198 10.90 -8.04 -14.73
N PHE A 199 9.60 -8.17 -15.08
CA PHE A 199 8.56 -7.25 -14.65
C PHE A 199 8.46 -7.19 -13.13
N LEU A 200 8.48 -8.35 -12.48
CA LEU A 200 8.41 -8.50 -11.04
C LEU A 200 9.64 -7.91 -10.35
N ARG A 201 10.85 -8.14 -10.87
CA ARG A 201 12.07 -7.50 -10.36
C ARG A 201 12.02 -5.98 -10.46
N GLU A 202 11.58 -5.44 -11.60
CA GLU A 202 11.41 -4.00 -11.79
C GLU A 202 10.35 -3.43 -10.83
N ALA A 203 9.28 -4.19 -10.56
CA ALA A 203 8.30 -3.87 -9.52
C ALA A 203 8.91 -3.81 -8.12
N GLY A 204 9.75 -4.79 -7.76
CA GLY A 204 10.50 -4.77 -6.51
C GLY A 204 11.36 -3.50 -6.38
N GLU A 205 12.17 -3.19 -7.39
CA GLU A 205 13.05 -2.00 -7.41
C GLU A 205 12.27 -0.69 -7.27
N ASN A 206 11.16 -0.55 -8.00
CA ASN A 206 10.31 0.65 -7.94
C ASN A 206 9.51 0.74 -6.65
N HIS A 207 9.17 -0.39 -6.02
CA HIS A 207 8.42 -0.43 -4.77
C HIS A 207 9.30 -0.19 -3.55
N THR A 208 10.59 -0.53 -3.62
CA THR A 208 11.48 -0.57 -2.45
C THR A 208 12.67 0.36 -2.63
N THR A 209 13.63 -0.03 -3.47
CA THR A 209 14.90 0.67 -3.71
C THR A 209 14.70 2.14 -4.08
N PHE A 210 13.68 2.45 -4.88
CA PHE A 210 13.34 3.83 -5.24
C PHE A 210 13.14 4.73 -4.02
N TYR A 211 12.34 4.28 -3.04
CA TYR A 211 12.00 5.09 -1.87
C TYR A 211 13.22 5.26 -0.95
N SER A 212 14.01 4.20 -0.74
CA SER A 212 15.24 4.29 0.04
C SER A 212 16.23 5.31 -0.57
N LYS A 213 16.40 5.28 -1.90
CA LYS A 213 17.21 6.27 -2.63
C LYS A 213 16.63 7.68 -2.50
N MET A 214 15.32 7.83 -2.69
CA MET A 214 14.63 9.11 -2.60
C MET A 214 14.78 9.75 -1.21
N PHE A 215 14.68 8.97 -0.14
CA PHE A 215 14.83 9.45 1.23
C PHE A 215 16.29 9.55 1.69
N GLY A 216 17.25 9.06 0.91
CA GLY A 216 18.66 9.02 1.30
C GLY A 216 18.94 8.10 2.49
N VAL A 217 18.13 7.05 2.66
CA VAL A 217 18.27 6.07 3.74
C VAL A 217 18.79 4.74 3.20
N GLY A 218 19.62 4.05 3.99
CA GLY A 218 20.05 2.69 3.67
C GLY A 218 18.88 1.71 3.75
N PHE A 219 18.96 0.62 2.99
CA PHE A 219 18.01 -0.48 3.14
C PHE A 219 18.29 -1.19 4.48
N PRO A 220 17.29 -1.36 5.37
CA PRO A 220 17.49 -2.15 6.58
C PRO A 220 17.74 -3.62 6.20
N GLU A 221 18.64 -4.28 6.94
CA GLU A 221 18.83 -5.73 6.83
C GLU A 221 17.57 -6.45 7.33
N PHE A 222 16.87 -7.16 6.44
CA PHE A 222 15.70 -7.95 6.83
C PHE A 222 16.15 -9.27 7.45
N MET A 223 16.08 -9.36 8.77
CA MET A 223 16.33 -10.61 9.49
C MET A 223 15.01 -11.32 9.85
N LEU A 224 14.85 -12.56 9.38
CA LEU A 224 13.86 -13.52 9.86
C LEU A 224 14.33 -14.18 11.14
N LYS A 225 13.45 -14.26 12.14
CA LYS A 225 13.67 -15.16 13.27
C LYS A 225 13.25 -16.58 12.88
N MET A 226 14.23 -17.46 12.71
CA MET A 226 14.05 -18.88 12.39
C MET A 226 14.51 -19.72 13.59
N GLY A 227 13.59 -20.05 14.49
CA GLY A 227 13.93 -20.66 15.78
C GLY A 227 14.53 -19.64 16.76
N ASP A 228 15.68 -19.96 17.36
CA ASP A 228 16.41 -19.06 18.26
C ASP A 228 17.41 -18.14 17.52
N GLU A 229 17.55 -18.29 16.20
CA GLU A 229 18.49 -17.53 15.38
C GLU A 229 17.79 -16.48 14.51
N LEU A 230 18.47 -15.35 14.32
CA LEU A 230 18.13 -14.36 13.30
C LEU A 230 18.90 -14.71 12.03
N LYS A 231 18.18 -14.98 10.94
CA LYS A 231 18.74 -15.25 9.61
C LYS A 231 18.30 -14.15 8.66
N GLU A 232 19.21 -13.66 7.83
CA GLU A 232 18.84 -12.76 6.75
C GLU A 232 17.86 -13.46 5.79
N LYS A 233 16.81 -12.75 5.36
CA LYS A 233 15.91 -13.24 4.30
C LYS A 233 16.69 -13.48 3.02
N THR A 234 16.37 -14.55 2.30
CA THR A 234 16.79 -14.67 0.89
C THR A 234 16.09 -13.59 0.06
N GLU A 235 16.65 -13.25 -1.11
CA GLU A 235 16.01 -12.29 -2.02
C GLU A 235 14.60 -12.74 -2.43
N GLU A 236 14.39 -14.04 -2.61
CA GLU A 236 13.08 -14.66 -2.92
C GLU A 236 12.09 -14.52 -1.75
N GLU A 237 12.54 -14.69 -0.50
CA GLU A 237 11.71 -14.50 0.70
C GLU A 237 11.40 -13.02 0.99
N LYS A 238 12.30 -12.10 0.61
CA LYS A 238 12.02 -10.66 0.61
C LYS A 238 10.91 -10.35 -0.40
N PHE A 239 10.96 -11.01 -1.56
CA PHE A 239 10.06 -10.80 -2.67
C PHE A 239 8.63 -11.32 -2.42
N LEU A 240 8.50 -12.51 -1.84
CA LEU A 240 7.21 -13.15 -1.50
C LEU A 240 6.44 -12.48 -0.35
N GLY A 241 7.05 -11.55 0.39
CA GLY A 241 6.41 -10.85 1.51
C GLY A 241 5.53 -9.65 1.10
N TYR A 242 5.44 -9.33 -0.19
CA TYR A 242 4.73 -8.15 -0.69
C TYR A 242 3.36 -8.56 -1.25
N PRO A 243 2.23 -8.05 -0.70
CA PRO A 243 0.91 -8.61 -0.97
C PRO A 243 0.50 -8.59 -2.46
N VAL A 244 0.85 -7.55 -3.21
CA VAL A 244 0.51 -7.47 -4.65
C VAL A 244 1.43 -8.35 -5.51
N ILE A 245 2.67 -8.55 -5.07
CA ILE A 245 3.67 -9.35 -5.78
C ILE A 245 3.40 -10.84 -5.52
N GLU A 246 3.12 -11.20 -4.27
CA GLU A 246 2.71 -12.54 -3.84
C GLU A 246 1.48 -13.01 -4.64
N ASP A 247 0.46 -12.17 -4.79
CA ASP A 247 -0.74 -12.50 -5.57
C ASP A 247 -0.44 -12.73 -7.07
N ILE A 248 0.50 -11.97 -7.65
CA ILE A 248 0.93 -12.15 -9.06
C ILE A 248 1.76 -13.42 -9.22
N GLU A 249 2.63 -13.74 -8.26
CA GLU A 249 3.45 -14.96 -8.26
C GLU A 249 2.60 -16.21 -8.04
N TRP A 250 1.62 -16.15 -7.13
CA TRP A 250 0.62 -17.21 -6.98
C TRP A 250 -0.08 -17.45 -8.31
N GLY A 251 -0.51 -16.40 -9.00
CA GLY A 251 -1.11 -16.55 -10.32
C GLY A 251 -0.17 -17.24 -11.33
N ASN A 252 1.14 -17.00 -11.23
CA ASN A 252 2.15 -17.57 -12.13
C ASN A 252 2.42 -19.05 -11.83
N GLU A 253 2.42 -19.43 -10.55
CA GLU A 253 2.52 -20.83 -10.11
C GLU A 253 1.28 -21.63 -10.50
N TYR A 254 0.08 -21.02 -10.41
CA TYR A 254 -1.22 -21.62 -10.74
C TYR A 254 -1.79 -21.12 -12.08
N ARG A 255 -0.92 -21.06 -13.09
CA ARG A 255 -1.25 -20.47 -14.40
C ARG A 255 -2.46 -21.13 -15.08
N VAL A 256 -2.62 -22.44 -14.94
CA VAL A 256 -3.71 -23.18 -15.59
C VAL A 256 -5.05 -22.84 -14.93
N GLU A 257 -5.08 -22.77 -13.60
CA GLU A 257 -6.24 -22.41 -12.80
C GLU A 257 -6.69 -20.97 -13.08
N VAL A 258 -5.72 -20.07 -13.23
CA VAL A 258 -5.90 -18.69 -13.68
C VAL A 258 -6.48 -18.67 -15.11
N GLU A 259 -5.90 -19.37 -16.08
CA GLU A 259 -6.44 -19.37 -17.46
C GLU A 259 -7.88 -19.94 -17.55
N VAL A 260 -8.19 -20.97 -16.75
CA VAL A 260 -9.54 -21.56 -16.66
C VAL A 260 -10.54 -20.58 -16.05
N ALA A 261 -10.18 -19.93 -14.95
CA ALA A 261 -11.09 -18.99 -14.31
C ALA A 261 -11.30 -17.71 -15.15
N VAL A 262 -10.36 -17.27 -16.02
CA VAL A 262 -10.57 -16.14 -16.94
C VAL A 262 -11.61 -16.52 -17.97
N THR A 263 -11.48 -17.72 -18.52
CA THR A 263 -12.39 -18.24 -19.52
C THR A 263 -13.81 -18.31 -18.95
N ALA A 264 -13.95 -18.73 -17.68
CA ALA A 264 -15.22 -18.75 -16.98
C ALA A 264 -15.79 -17.35 -16.72
N VAL A 265 -14.98 -16.39 -16.26
CA VAL A 265 -15.44 -15.01 -15.99
C VAL A 265 -15.86 -14.29 -17.28
N ARG A 266 -15.10 -14.45 -18.37
CA ARG A 266 -15.47 -13.91 -19.69
C ARG A 266 -16.77 -14.50 -20.22
N ALA A 267 -17.01 -15.78 -19.99
CA ALA A 267 -18.26 -16.44 -20.39
C ALA A 267 -19.49 -15.95 -19.60
N CYS A 268 -19.28 -15.37 -18.41
CA CYS A 268 -20.37 -14.88 -17.56
C CYS A 268 -20.82 -13.44 -17.87
N GLY A 269 -20.14 -12.69 -18.76
CA GLY A 269 -20.57 -11.35 -19.19
C GLY A 269 -20.58 -10.27 -18.09
N ILE A 270 -19.88 -10.48 -16.97
CA ILE A 270 -19.98 -9.64 -15.74
C ILE A 270 -19.28 -8.27 -15.88
N LEU A 271 -18.71 -7.92 -17.04
CA LEU A 271 -17.86 -6.73 -17.19
C LEU A 271 -18.16 -5.85 -18.43
N ASP A 272 -19.25 -6.09 -19.17
CA ASP A 272 -19.63 -5.24 -20.31
C ASP A 272 -20.49 -4.02 -19.91
N ASP A 273 -20.65 -3.72 -18.62
CA ASP A 273 -21.36 -2.52 -18.16
C ASP A 273 -20.42 -1.30 -18.15
N ASP A 274 -20.09 -0.81 -19.34
CA ASP A 274 -19.54 0.53 -19.57
C ASP A 274 -20.63 1.56 -19.94
N ASP A 275 -21.91 1.19 -19.95
CA ASP A 275 -23.03 2.08 -20.31
C ASP A 275 -24.14 2.07 -19.26
N ASP A 276 -24.34 3.22 -18.61
CA ASP A 276 -25.65 3.90 -18.37
C ASP A 276 -25.62 4.71 -17.05
N ASP A 277 -24.93 5.85 -17.07
CA ASP A 277 -25.41 7.03 -16.35
C ASP A 277 -25.92 7.99 -17.43
N GLY A 278 -27.05 7.62 -18.04
CA GLY A 278 -27.84 8.48 -18.89
C GLY A 278 -28.14 9.81 -18.20
N ASP A 279 -28.00 10.85 -19.02
CA ASP A 279 -28.48 12.20 -18.82
C ASP A 279 -29.83 12.26 -18.07
N ASP A 280 -29.84 12.90 -16.91
CA ASP A 280 -31.01 13.61 -16.41
C ASP A 280 -30.69 15.11 -16.45
N ASP A 281 -30.91 15.71 -17.63
CA ASP A 281 -31.21 17.12 -17.79
C ASP A 281 -32.68 17.36 -17.43
N GLN A 282 -32.95 17.98 -16.27
CA GLN A 282 -33.99 19.01 -16.07
C GLN A 282 -33.85 19.76 -14.75
#